data_AF-A0A9K3KJ25-F1
#
_entry.id   AF-A0A9K3KJ25-F1
#
_cell.length_a   1.000
_cell.length_b   1.000
_cell.length_c   1.000
_cell.angle_alpha   90.00
_cell.angle_beta   90.00
_cell.angle_gamma   90.00
#
_symmetry.space_group_name_H-M   'P 1'
#
loop_
_entity.id
_entity.type
_entity.pdbx_description
1 polymer ?
#
loop_
_entity_poly.entity_id
_entity_poly.type
_entity_poly.pdbx_seq_one_letter_code
_entity_poly.pdbx_strand_id
1 'polypeptide(L)'
;MNHRISHHRHDSFSSTGNPDVSGFILREDRKLQQQSYYIEDDEGRSMAEPQHQLQSFEEQQYEHACKIWFQVPRGMAEREFRALSPNEREQVWADLTGHELLSKVQERLAQFDKSPSETQSLVRKLHKQLTNHLPNNQNQEGGGSDMDALAIALQNSPSYVVNVSTLTKFLTCQEWKVEAAYQMMKLHFQIKQTLFGNDLLGKDITLEDLDDRTLQCIECGAYQYSYYNRDRAGRAFSLLNLSNLKHHPQNFTSVEISRALFFQDMVLSNDESVHRLGVVRLCYFDSHQGYYHHHRGPDYELIRVCGKVLSGMPIRTVAFYIIITAEMDSPWLKASDVIVVLVNAFLRARTRIIQGSFMENMYTLMCLGIPTDRHFPVEIDGNPKTDKLYKWLKRRRVLERKQRSLQLGKCIEISRRHQ
;
A
#
# COMPACT_ATOMS: atom_id res chain seq x y z
N MET A 1 39.61 35.65 10.06
CA MET A 1 38.32 35.64 10.79
C MET A 1 38.05 34.21 11.21
N ASN A 2 38.36 33.87 12.46
CA ASN A 2 38.24 32.52 13.00
C ASN A 2 36.96 32.42 13.83
N HIS A 3 35.99 31.62 13.39
CA HIS A 3 34.80 31.30 14.18
C HIS A 3 35.06 30.09 15.08
N ARG A 4 35.15 30.35 16.38
CA ARG A 4 35.11 29.35 17.46
C ARG A 4 33.67 28.85 17.62
N ILE A 5 33.48 27.55 17.43
CA ILE A 5 32.26 26.83 17.84
C ILE A 5 32.47 26.41 19.30
N SER A 6 31.57 26.81 20.18
CA SER A 6 31.54 26.41 21.59
C SER A 6 30.50 25.30 21.77
N HIS A 7 30.93 24.16 22.31
CA HIS A 7 30.06 23.07 22.74
C HIS A 7 29.73 23.26 24.23
N HIS A 8 28.46 23.54 24.53
CA HIS A 8 27.93 23.37 25.88
C HIS A 8 27.51 21.92 26.09
N ARG A 9 28.20 21.23 27.01
CA ARG A 9 27.74 20.02 27.67
C ARG A 9 26.73 20.41 28.75
N HIS A 10 25.57 19.76 28.77
CA HIS A 10 24.73 19.66 29.95
C HIS A 10 24.72 18.20 30.41
N ASP A 11 25.25 17.99 31.62
CA ASP A 11 25.19 16.73 32.33
C ASP A 11 23.87 16.57 33.10
N SER A 12 23.54 15.30 33.32
CA SER A 12 22.78 14.72 34.44
C SER A 12 21.27 14.93 34.50
N PHE A 13 20.54 13.83 34.24
CA PHE A 13 19.40 13.43 35.07
C PHE A 13 19.46 11.92 35.32
N SER A 14 19.55 11.56 36.58
CA SER A 14 19.40 10.21 37.12
C SER A 14 18.00 9.99 37.67
N SER A 15 17.67 8.71 37.82
CA SER A 15 16.71 8.10 38.76
C SER A 15 15.28 7.83 38.28
N THR A 16 15.08 6.55 37.93
CA THR A 16 14.09 5.62 38.52
C THR A 16 12.62 6.03 38.57
N GLY A 17 11.86 5.46 37.65
CA GLY A 17 10.41 5.29 37.78
C GLY A 17 9.97 4.15 36.88
N ASN A 18 9.71 2.99 37.48
CA ASN A 18 9.21 1.79 36.81
C ASN A 18 7.68 1.81 36.90
N PRO A 19 6.90 1.95 35.81
CA PRO A 19 5.48 1.71 35.87
C PRO A 19 5.18 0.31 35.31
N ASP A 20 4.60 -0.48 36.20
CA ASP A 20 3.85 -1.70 35.97
C ASP A 20 2.99 -1.62 34.70
N VAL A 21 3.25 -2.50 33.72
CA VAL A 21 2.41 -2.65 32.51
C VAL A 21 1.65 -3.95 32.64
N SER A 22 0.66 -3.95 33.54
CA SER A 22 -0.35 -4.99 33.64
C SER A 22 -1.53 -4.66 32.73
N GLY A 23 -1.76 -5.53 31.73
CA GLY A 23 -3.09 -5.92 31.25
C GLY A 23 -4.00 -4.87 30.61
N PHE A 24 -3.85 -4.65 29.30
CA PHE A 24 -4.99 -4.20 28.47
C PHE A 24 -5.68 -5.42 27.87
N ILE A 25 -6.75 -5.87 28.53
CA ILE A 25 -7.77 -6.73 27.94
C ILE A 25 -8.78 -5.79 27.28
N LEU A 26 -8.83 -5.77 25.95
CA LEU A 26 -9.92 -5.15 25.20
C LEU A 26 -11.15 -6.05 25.36
N ARG A 27 -12.11 -5.65 26.18
CA ARG A 27 -13.48 -6.14 26.12
C ARG A 27 -14.23 -5.32 25.07
N GLU A 28 -14.64 -5.98 24.00
CA GLU A 28 -15.75 -5.56 23.17
C GLU A 28 -17.03 -5.57 24.01
N ASP A 29 -17.78 -4.48 23.98
CA ASP A 29 -19.25 -4.46 23.96
C ASP A 29 -19.72 -2.99 23.91
N ARG A 30 -19.89 -2.46 22.70
CA ARG A 30 -20.76 -1.29 22.47
C ARG A 30 -21.91 -1.72 21.58
N LYS A 31 -23.01 -2.13 22.21
CA LYS A 31 -24.33 -2.04 21.57
C LYS A 31 -24.67 -0.56 21.44
N LEU A 32 -24.56 -0.02 20.24
CA LEU A 32 -25.18 1.26 19.88
C LEU A 32 -26.69 1.03 19.89
N GLN A 33 -27.36 1.37 20.99
CA GLN A 33 -28.79 1.65 20.96
C GLN A 33 -28.96 2.98 20.23
N GLN A 34 -29.50 2.93 19.01
CA GLN A 34 -30.08 4.12 18.37
C GLN A 34 -31.28 4.55 19.22
N GLN A 35 -31.10 5.61 20.02
CA GLN A 35 -32.23 6.36 20.57
C GLN A 35 -32.71 7.33 19.49
N SER A 36 -33.88 7.05 18.94
CA SER A 36 -34.61 7.97 18.08
C SER A 36 -35.12 9.13 18.94
N TYR A 37 -34.57 10.32 18.74
CA TYR A 37 -35.14 11.54 19.32
C TYR A 37 -36.30 11.99 18.42
N TYR A 38 -37.52 11.96 18.96
CA TYR A 38 -38.66 12.60 18.33
C TYR A 38 -38.67 14.07 18.75
N ILE A 39 -38.61 14.97 17.76
CA ILE A 39 -38.87 16.39 17.96
C ILE A 39 -40.33 16.58 17.56
N GLU A 40 -41.21 16.79 18.55
CA GLU A 40 -42.57 17.24 18.31
C GLU A 40 -42.56 18.78 18.21
N ASP A 41 -43.31 19.33 17.26
CA ASP A 41 -43.56 20.77 17.22
C ASP A 41 -44.57 21.17 18.31
N ASP A 42 -44.71 22.48 18.56
CA ASP A 42 -45.63 23.03 19.57
C ASP A 42 -47.12 22.70 19.30
N GLU A 43 -47.44 22.08 18.15
CA GLU A 43 -48.78 21.64 17.78
C GLU A 43 -48.98 20.11 17.89
N GLY A 44 -48.00 19.38 18.41
CA GLY A 44 -48.07 17.93 18.59
C GLY A 44 -48.08 17.14 17.27
N ARG A 45 -47.59 17.73 16.18
CA ARG A 45 -47.45 17.03 14.90
C ARG A 45 -46.11 16.31 14.89
N SER A 46 -46.18 15.00 14.68
CA SER A 46 -44.98 14.18 14.44
C SER A 46 -44.31 14.65 13.14
N MET A 47 -43.22 15.39 13.26
CA MET A 47 -42.32 15.69 12.16
C MET A 47 -41.55 14.40 11.85
N ALA A 48 -42.18 13.48 11.12
CA ALA A 48 -41.44 12.47 10.39
C ALA A 48 -40.57 13.22 9.38
N GLU A 49 -39.35 13.57 9.79
CA GLU A 49 -38.33 14.06 8.89
C GLU A 49 -38.28 13.10 7.71
N PRO A 50 -38.43 13.56 6.46
CA PRO A 50 -38.41 12.68 5.32
C PRO A 50 -36.98 12.20 5.13
N GLN A 51 -36.58 11.16 5.88
CA GLN A 51 -35.30 10.46 5.73
C GLN A 51 -35.08 10.05 4.26
N HIS A 52 -36.17 9.81 3.55
CA HIS A 52 -36.17 9.50 2.12
C HIS A 52 -35.73 10.66 1.21
N GLN A 53 -35.97 11.93 1.61
CA GLN A 53 -35.54 13.10 0.84
C GLN A 53 -34.07 13.44 1.08
N LEU A 54 -33.59 13.34 2.33
CA LEU A 54 -32.17 13.49 2.68
C LEU A 54 -31.31 12.43 1.98
N GLN A 55 -31.71 11.16 2.00
CA GLN A 55 -31.01 10.10 1.26
C GLN A 55 -30.97 10.37 -0.25
N SER A 56 -32.09 10.79 -0.83
CA SER A 56 -32.14 11.08 -2.28
C SER A 56 -31.28 12.27 -2.71
N PHE A 57 -31.12 13.27 -1.83
CA PHE A 57 -30.28 14.44 -2.11
C PHE A 57 -28.79 14.10 -1.99
N GLU A 58 -28.40 13.33 -0.97
CA GLU A 58 -27.04 12.82 -0.84
C GLU A 58 -26.67 11.89 -2.00
N GLU A 59 -27.59 11.03 -2.46
CA GLU A 59 -27.40 10.17 -3.63
C GLU A 59 -27.26 10.98 -4.93
N GLN A 60 -28.05 12.04 -5.13
CA GLN A 60 -27.95 12.89 -6.32
C GLN A 60 -26.69 13.76 -6.32
N GLN A 61 -26.29 14.33 -5.17
CA GLN A 61 -25.02 15.04 -5.05
C GLN A 61 -23.84 14.10 -5.23
N TYR A 62 -23.94 12.87 -4.70
CA TYR A 62 -22.96 11.82 -4.95
C TYR A 62 -22.90 11.48 -6.43
N GLU A 63 -24.02 11.21 -7.11
CA GLU A 63 -24.04 10.88 -8.54
C GLU A 63 -23.52 12.04 -9.41
N HIS A 64 -23.82 13.29 -9.03
CA HIS A 64 -23.33 14.49 -9.71
C HIS A 64 -21.83 14.71 -9.47
N ALA A 65 -21.35 14.55 -8.23
CA ALA A 65 -19.93 14.53 -7.90
C ALA A 65 -19.21 13.37 -8.64
N CYS A 66 -19.91 12.27 -8.85
CA CYS A 66 -19.41 11.10 -9.56
C CYS A 66 -19.36 11.27 -11.09
N LYS A 67 -20.19 12.14 -11.66
CA LYS A 67 -20.15 12.50 -13.10
C LYS A 67 -19.19 13.64 -13.41
N ILE A 68 -19.04 14.62 -12.52
CA ILE A 68 -18.25 15.83 -12.78
C ILE A 68 -16.76 15.64 -12.49
N TRP A 69 -16.39 14.81 -11.51
CA TRP A 69 -15.04 14.84 -10.93
C TRP A 69 -14.13 13.69 -11.38
N PHE A 70 -14.67 12.69 -12.08
CA PHE A 70 -13.94 11.48 -12.45
C PHE A 70 -13.57 11.46 -13.92
N GLN A 71 -12.49 12.15 -14.27
CA GLN A 71 -11.87 11.95 -15.57
C GLN A 71 -11.18 10.58 -15.56
N VAL A 72 -11.77 9.62 -16.28
CA VAL A 72 -11.01 8.45 -16.71
C VAL A 72 -9.88 8.98 -17.58
N PRO A 73 -8.61 8.63 -17.32
CA PRO A 73 -7.52 9.07 -18.17
C PRO A 73 -7.85 8.75 -19.64
N ARG A 74 -7.70 9.74 -20.52
CA ARG A 74 -8.08 9.61 -21.93
C ARG A 74 -7.29 8.49 -22.60
N GLY A 75 -7.81 7.99 -23.72
CA GLY A 75 -7.08 7.04 -24.56
C GLY A 75 -7.20 5.59 -24.06
N MET A 76 -6.10 5.00 -23.58
CA MET A 76 -6.06 3.55 -23.28
C MET A 76 -6.97 3.16 -22.12
N ALA A 77 -6.91 3.87 -21.00
CA ALA A 77 -7.72 3.54 -19.82
C ALA A 77 -9.22 3.67 -20.10
N GLU A 78 -9.64 4.70 -20.83
CA GLU A 78 -11.02 4.87 -21.25
C GLU A 78 -11.51 3.74 -22.16
N ARG A 79 -10.72 3.34 -23.17
CA ARG A 79 -11.07 2.22 -24.06
C ARG A 79 -11.20 0.92 -23.30
N GLU A 80 -10.27 0.63 -22.39
CA GLU A 80 -10.30 -0.57 -21.56
C GLU A 80 -11.50 -0.58 -20.60
N PHE A 81 -11.78 0.55 -19.94
CA PHE A 81 -12.95 0.67 -19.08
C PHE A 81 -14.27 0.48 -19.85
N ARG A 82 -14.37 1.01 -21.08
CA ARG A 82 -15.56 0.82 -21.94
C ARG A 82 -15.70 -0.61 -22.46
N ALA A 83 -14.59 -1.36 -22.56
CA ALA A 83 -14.60 -2.76 -22.99
C ALA A 83 -15.06 -3.73 -21.89
N LEU A 84 -15.12 -3.27 -20.63
CA LEU A 84 -15.62 -4.07 -19.51
C LEU A 84 -17.13 -4.30 -19.61
N SER A 85 -17.57 -5.47 -19.18
CA SER A 85 -19.00 -5.77 -19.00
C SER A 85 -19.65 -4.79 -17.99
N PRO A 86 -20.98 -4.62 -18.01
CA PRO A 86 -21.68 -3.80 -17.01
C PRO A 86 -21.31 -4.17 -15.56
N ASN A 87 -21.29 -5.46 -15.23
CA ASN A 87 -20.94 -5.95 -13.89
C ASN A 87 -19.49 -5.62 -13.50
N GLU A 88 -18.54 -5.72 -14.44
CA GLU A 88 -17.14 -5.36 -14.18
C GLU A 88 -16.97 -3.85 -14.00
N ARG A 89 -17.72 -3.03 -14.73
CA ARG A 89 -17.71 -1.56 -14.54
C ARG A 89 -18.29 -1.17 -13.19
N GLU A 90 -19.37 -1.82 -12.76
CA GLU A 90 -19.93 -1.65 -11.42
C GLU A 90 -18.91 -2.06 -10.35
N GLN A 91 -18.19 -3.18 -10.54
CA GLN A 91 -17.13 -3.58 -9.63
C GLN A 91 -15.97 -2.58 -9.59
N VAL A 92 -15.54 -2.03 -10.73
CA VAL A 92 -14.53 -0.97 -10.76
C VAL A 92 -15.01 0.26 -10.00
N TRP A 93 -16.28 0.61 -10.15
CA TRP A 93 -16.88 1.75 -9.46
C TRP A 93 -16.94 1.56 -7.94
N ALA A 94 -17.36 0.38 -7.52
CA ALA A 94 -17.26 -0.10 -6.15
C ALA A 94 -15.83 -0.03 -5.60
N ASP A 95 -14.87 -0.53 -6.38
CA ASP A 95 -13.46 -0.55 -6.01
C ASP A 95 -12.89 0.88 -5.90
N LEU A 96 -13.34 1.83 -6.71
CA LEU A 96 -12.94 3.23 -6.54
C LEU A 96 -13.56 3.81 -5.28
N THR A 97 -14.88 3.83 -5.22
CA THR A 97 -15.60 4.59 -4.21
C THR A 97 -15.56 3.96 -2.82
N GLY A 98 -15.29 2.67 -2.70
CA GLY A 98 -15.40 1.95 -1.42
C GLY A 98 -16.83 1.91 -0.88
N HIS A 99 -17.85 2.13 -1.72
CA HIS A 99 -19.23 2.17 -1.27
C HIS A 99 -19.74 0.76 -0.91
N GLU A 100 -19.98 0.47 0.37
CA GLU A 100 -20.29 -0.89 0.85
C GLU A 100 -21.41 -1.58 0.06
N LEU A 101 -22.53 -0.87 -0.19
CA LEU A 101 -23.68 -1.42 -0.91
C LEU A 101 -23.38 -1.82 -2.36
N LEU A 102 -22.49 -1.08 -3.05
CA LEU A 102 -22.08 -1.41 -4.42
C LEU A 102 -20.94 -2.42 -4.41
N SER A 103 -20.19 -2.47 -3.31
CA SER A 103 -18.89 -3.10 -3.29
C SER A 103 -18.92 -4.61 -3.41
N LYS A 104 -20.08 -5.24 -3.18
CA LYS A 104 -20.20 -6.69 -2.97
C LYS A 104 -19.07 -7.20 -2.08
N VAL A 105 -18.55 -6.36 -1.18
CA VAL A 105 -17.33 -6.66 -0.41
C VAL A 105 -17.58 -7.88 0.43
N GLN A 106 -18.76 -8.03 1.02
CA GLN A 106 -19.13 -9.23 1.75
C GLN A 106 -19.14 -10.48 0.87
N GLU A 107 -19.69 -10.42 -0.35
CA GLU A 107 -19.65 -11.54 -1.30
C GLU A 107 -18.20 -11.86 -1.73
N ARG A 108 -17.37 -10.85 -1.98
CA ARG A 108 -15.95 -11.03 -2.30
C ARG A 108 -15.20 -11.63 -1.11
N LEU A 109 -15.42 -11.11 0.10
CA LEU A 109 -14.86 -11.64 1.33
C LEU A 109 -15.23 -13.12 1.49
N ALA A 110 -16.49 -13.49 1.24
CA ALA A 110 -16.93 -14.87 1.23
C ALA A 110 -16.24 -15.72 0.15
N GLN A 111 -15.96 -15.15 -1.04
CA GLN A 111 -15.16 -15.83 -2.08
C GLN A 111 -13.68 -16.00 -1.67
N PHE A 112 -13.15 -15.10 -0.85
CA PHE A 112 -11.81 -15.22 -0.27
C PHE A 112 -11.75 -16.25 0.87
N ASP A 113 -12.87 -16.48 1.55
CA ASP A 113 -12.99 -17.47 2.63
C ASP A 113 -13.21 -18.87 2.04
N LYS A 114 -12.24 -19.32 1.24
CA LYS A 114 -12.18 -20.69 0.73
C LYS A 114 -12.11 -21.68 1.89
N SER A 115 -12.76 -22.82 1.73
CA SER A 115 -12.68 -23.88 2.74
C SER A 115 -11.22 -24.28 3.01
N PRO A 116 -10.84 -24.68 4.24
CA PRO A 116 -9.46 -25.05 4.55
C PRO A 116 -8.89 -26.13 3.61
N SER A 117 -9.71 -27.08 3.17
CA SER A 117 -9.31 -28.14 2.23
C SER A 117 -9.07 -27.62 0.82
N GLU A 118 -9.91 -26.68 0.34
CA GLU A 118 -9.71 -26.03 -0.97
C GLU A 118 -8.46 -25.16 -0.97
N THR A 119 -8.26 -24.34 0.07
CA THR A 119 -7.03 -23.55 0.26
C THR A 119 -5.80 -24.45 0.25
N GLN A 120 -5.82 -25.55 0.99
CA GLN A 120 -4.70 -26.49 1.02
C GLN A 120 -4.44 -27.14 -0.34
N SER A 121 -5.49 -27.46 -1.10
CA SER A 121 -5.37 -28.00 -2.46
C SER A 121 -4.69 -27.01 -3.41
N LEU A 122 -5.10 -25.74 -3.37
CA LEU A 122 -4.52 -24.67 -4.18
C LEU A 122 -3.06 -24.38 -3.81
N VAL A 123 -2.75 -24.34 -2.51
CA VAL A 123 -1.37 -24.21 -2.02
C VAL A 123 -0.49 -25.36 -2.50
N ARG A 124 -0.99 -26.61 -2.47
CA ARG A 124 -0.26 -27.77 -3.01
C ARG A 124 -0.04 -27.66 -4.52
N LYS A 125 -1.02 -27.16 -5.29
CA LYS A 125 -0.88 -26.93 -6.73
C LYS A 125 0.19 -25.89 -7.03
N LEU A 126 0.17 -24.75 -6.34
CA LEU A 126 1.19 -23.72 -6.48
C LEU A 126 2.57 -24.23 -6.08
N HIS A 127 2.68 -24.95 -4.96
CA HIS A 127 3.92 -25.57 -4.54
C HIS A 127 4.48 -26.55 -5.59
N LYS A 128 3.63 -27.43 -6.13
CA LYS A 128 4.02 -28.36 -7.22
C LYS A 128 4.53 -27.60 -8.44
N GLN A 129 3.88 -26.50 -8.80
CA GLN A 129 4.32 -25.66 -9.92
C GLN A 129 5.70 -25.04 -9.66
N LEU A 130 5.93 -24.50 -8.46
CA LEU A 130 7.23 -23.96 -8.05
C LEU A 130 8.34 -25.02 -8.13
N THR A 131 8.09 -26.25 -7.66
CA THR A 131 9.09 -27.33 -7.65
C THR A 131 9.35 -27.91 -9.03
N ASN A 132 8.34 -27.98 -9.89
CA ASN A 132 8.46 -28.53 -11.25
C ASN A 132 9.31 -27.66 -12.18
N HIS A 133 9.44 -26.37 -11.88
CA HIS A 133 10.21 -25.42 -12.67
C HIS A 133 11.66 -25.24 -12.18
N LEU A 134 12.07 -25.96 -11.14
CA LEU A 134 13.48 -25.98 -10.74
C LEU A 134 14.31 -26.64 -11.85
N PRO A 135 15.39 -26.00 -12.34
CA PRO A 135 16.24 -26.61 -13.33
C PRO A 135 16.78 -27.94 -12.79
N ASN A 136 16.60 -29.02 -13.56
CA ASN A 136 17.29 -30.27 -13.28
C ASN A 136 18.79 -30.00 -13.47
N ASN A 137 19.52 -29.85 -12.37
CA ASN A 137 20.92 -29.44 -12.27
C ASN A 137 21.95 -30.28 -13.07
N GLN A 138 21.53 -31.22 -13.91
CA GLN A 138 22.44 -32.19 -14.52
C GLN A 138 22.99 -31.80 -15.90
N ASN A 139 22.44 -30.81 -16.62
CA ASN A 139 22.79 -30.60 -18.05
C ASN A 139 23.15 -29.16 -18.49
N GLN A 140 23.45 -28.22 -17.59
CA GLN A 140 23.80 -26.84 -17.98
C GLN A 140 25.24 -26.46 -17.59
N GLU A 141 26.23 -27.06 -18.26
CA GLU A 141 27.65 -26.70 -18.11
C GLU A 141 28.12 -25.56 -19.05
N GLY A 142 27.23 -24.93 -19.84
CA GLY A 142 27.67 -24.20 -21.03
C GLY A 142 27.45 -22.68 -21.11
N GLY A 143 26.72 -22.05 -20.19
CA GLY A 143 26.44 -20.62 -20.35
C GLY A 143 25.91 -19.98 -19.08
N GLY A 144 26.42 -18.79 -18.75
CA GLY A 144 25.98 -17.96 -17.63
C GLY A 144 24.55 -17.47 -17.80
N SER A 145 23.60 -18.40 -17.82
CA SER A 145 22.17 -18.15 -17.70
C SER A 145 21.95 -17.57 -16.31
N ASP A 146 21.46 -16.33 -16.25
CA ASP A 146 20.90 -15.74 -15.03
C ASP A 146 19.96 -16.77 -14.40
N MET A 147 20.42 -17.40 -13.32
CA MET A 147 19.60 -18.32 -12.53
C MET A 147 18.37 -17.55 -12.06
N ASP A 148 17.19 -18.08 -12.35
CA ASP A 148 15.92 -17.45 -11.98
C ASP A 148 15.94 -17.15 -10.47
N ALA A 149 15.72 -15.88 -10.09
CA ALA A 149 15.80 -15.42 -8.70
C ALA A 149 14.95 -16.28 -7.75
N LEU A 150 13.81 -16.76 -8.24
CA LEU A 150 12.93 -17.67 -7.51
C LEU A 150 13.59 -19.04 -7.26
N ALA A 151 14.31 -19.58 -8.24
CA ALA A 151 15.04 -20.84 -8.09
C ALA A 151 16.18 -20.71 -7.06
N ILE A 152 16.93 -19.61 -7.09
CA ILE A 152 17.96 -19.30 -6.08
C ILE A 152 17.34 -19.24 -4.68
N ALA A 153 16.20 -18.55 -4.55
CA ALA A 153 15.49 -18.46 -3.27
C ALA A 153 14.98 -19.83 -2.76
N LEU A 154 14.43 -20.66 -3.66
CA LEU A 154 13.97 -22.02 -3.34
C LEU A 154 15.13 -22.92 -2.90
N GLN A 155 16.29 -22.80 -3.53
CA GLN A 155 17.49 -23.56 -3.17
C GLN A 155 18.03 -23.14 -1.81
N ASN A 156 18.13 -21.83 -1.56
CA ASN A 156 18.77 -21.29 -0.35
C ASN A 156 17.84 -21.30 0.87
N SER A 157 16.53 -21.16 0.66
CA SER A 157 15.56 -21.01 1.76
C SER A 157 14.18 -21.57 1.37
N PRO A 158 14.08 -22.89 1.11
CA PRO A 158 12.83 -23.49 0.68
C PRO A 158 11.70 -23.22 1.68
N SER A 159 11.98 -23.32 2.98
CA SER A 159 11.00 -23.10 4.06
C SER A 159 10.39 -21.68 4.09
N TYR A 160 11.08 -20.69 3.53
CA TYR A 160 10.58 -19.33 3.37
C TYR A 160 9.65 -19.22 2.14
N VAL A 161 10.11 -19.73 1.00
CA VAL A 161 9.39 -19.61 -0.29
C VAL A 161 8.13 -20.46 -0.31
N VAL A 162 8.20 -21.72 0.16
CA VAL A 162 7.07 -22.66 0.13
C VAL A 162 6.23 -22.63 1.41
N ASN A 163 6.44 -21.62 2.26
CA ASN A 163 5.64 -21.43 3.45
C ASN A 163 4.16 -21.23 3.08
N VAL A 164 3.26 -21.93 3.76
CA VAL A 164 1.80 -21.84 3.50
C VAL A 164 1.30 -20.39 3.58
N SER A 165 1.77 -19.61 4.56
CA SER A 165 1.41 -18.19 4.68
C SER A 165 1.86 -17.42 3.44
N THR A 166 3.13 -17.54 3.04
CA THR A 166 3.68 -16.89 1.84
C THR A 166 2.88 -17.23 0.59
N LEU A 167 2.66 -18.52 0.33
CA LEU A 167 1.92 -18.99 -0.86
C LEU A 167 0.48 -18.48 -0.86
N THR A 168 -0.19 -18.47 0.30
CA THR A 168 -1.56 -17.95 0.42
C THR A 168 -1.63 -16.46 0.12
N LYS A 169 -0.62 -15.63 0.46
CA LYS A 169 -0.61 -14.19 0.11
C LYS A 169 -0.65 -13.97 -1.40
N PHE A 170 0.15 -14.72 -2.16
CA PHE A 170 0.17 -14.60 -3.62
C PHE A 170 -1.11 -15.15 -4.25
N LEU A 171 -1.62 -16.27 -3.75
CA LEU A 171 -2.89 -16.84 -4.23
C LEU A 171 -4.06 -15.89 -3.97
N THR A 172 -4.20 -15.38 -2.76
CA THR A 172 -5.29 -14.45 -2.41
C THR A 172 -5.22 -13.17 -3.24
N CYS A 173 -4.02 -12.58 -3.40
CA CYS A 173 -3.85 -11.40 -4.24
C CYS A 173 -4.27 -11.63 -5.72
N GLN A 174 -4.13 -12.86 -6.22
CA GLN A 174 -4.47 -13.25 -7.58
C GLN A 174 -5.81 -14.00 -7.68
N GLU A 175 -6.72 -13.79 -6.72
CA GLU A 175 -8.06 -14.39 -6.71
C GLU A 175 -8.01 -15.91 -6.90
N TRP A 176 -7.05 -16.55 -6.24
CA TRP A 176 -6.81 -18.00 -6.25
C TRP A 176 -6.40 -18.60 -7.61
N LYS A 177 -5.97 -17.76 -8.57
CA LYS A 177 -5.44 -18.21 -9.86
C LYS A 177 -3.98 -18.64 -9.70
N VAL A 178 -3.75 -19.96 -9.66
CA VAL A 178 -2.43 -20.57 -9.39
C VAL A 178 -1.34 -20.06 -10.36
N GLU A 179 -1.62 -20.01 -11.67
CA GLU A 179 -0.66 -19.54 -12.67
C GLU A 179 -0.29 -18.07 -12.45
N ALA A 180 -1.29 -17.20 -12.23
CA ALA A 180 -1.05 -15.78 -12.00
C ALA A 180 -0.25 -15.53 -10.71
N ALA A 181 -0.54 -16.31 -9.65
CA ALA A 181 0.22 -16.27 -8.40
C ALA A 181 1.68 -16.69 -8.61
N TYR A 182 1.92 -17.75 -9.40
CA TYR A 182 3.27 -18.18 -9.76
C TYR A 182 4.04 -17.09 -10.52
N GLN A 183 3.45 -16.48 -11.55
CA GLN A 183 4.09 -15.41 -12.30
C GLN A 183 4.39 -14.18 -11.43
N MET A 184 3.47 -13.82 -10.53
CA MET A 184 3.69 -12.75 -9.55
C MET A 184 4.84 -13.08 -8.60
N MET A 185 4.94 -14.33 -8.11
CA MET A 185 6.07 -14.76 -7.29
C MET A 185 7.40 -14.65 -8.04
N LYS A 186 7.47 -15.10 -9.30
CA LYS A 186 8.69 -14.93 -10.11
C LYS A 186 9.12 -13.48 -10.18
N LEU A 187 8.18 -12.59 -10.52
CA LEU A 187 8.44 -11.16 -10.60
C LEU A 187 8.88 -10.58 -9.24
N HIS A 188 8.23 -11.00 -8.15
CA HIS A 188 8.59 -10.60 -6.78
C HIS A 188 10.06 -10.88 -6.47
N PHE A 189 10.51 -12.13 -6.68
CA PHE A 189 11.88 -12.53 -6.37
C PHE A 189 12.89 -11.87 -7.32
N GLN A 190 12.55 -11.67 -8.60
CA GLN A 190 13.40 -10.93 -9.54
C GLN A 190 13.62 -9.47 -9.12
N ILE A 191 12.55 -8.80 -8.70
CA ILE A 191 12.63 -7.42 -8.16
C ILE A 191 13.48 -7.42 -6.89
N LYS A 192 13.21 -8.35 -5.97
CA LYS A 192 13.94 -8.47 -4.72
C LYS A 192 15.43 -8.70 -4.94
N GLN A 193 15.81 -9.59 -5.87
CA GLN A 193 17.20 -9.83 -6.26
C GLN A 193 17.85 -8.56 -6.80
N THR A 194 17.15 -7.86 -7.71
CA THR A 194 17.65 -6.62 -8.32
C THR A 194 17.92 -5.55 -7.26
N LEU A 195 17.03 -5.43 -6.27
CA LEU A 195 17.10 -4.39 -5.25
C LEU A 195 18.05 -4.76 -4.10
N PHE A 196 18.10 -6.02 -3.68
CA PHE A 196 18.73 -6.43 -2.40
C PHE A 196 19.82 -7.50 -2.56
N GLY A 197 20.05 -8.02 -3.77
CA GLY A 197 21.00 -9.08 -4.02
C GLY A 197 20.50 -10.47 -3.60
N ASN A 198 21.36 -11.48 -3.81
CA ASN A 198 21.01 -12.90 -3.59
C ASN A 198 20.82 -13.26 -2.11
N ASP A 199 21.62 -12.64 -1.22
CA ASP A 199 21.68 -12.99 0.20
C ASP A 199 20.37 -12.69 0.93
N LEU A 200 19.57 -11.77 0.40
CA LEU A 200 18.31 -11.32 1.00
C LEU A 200 17.08 -11.95 0.36
N LEU A 201 17.22 -12.81 -0.65
CA LEU A 201 16.09 -13.43 -1.34
C LEU A 201 15.23 -14.29 -0.41
N GLY A 202 15.87 -15.11 0.43
CA GLY A 202 15.24 -16.12 1.27
C GLY A 202 14.67 -15.64 2.61
N LYS A 203 14.56 -14.34 2.86
CA LYS A 203 14.02 -13.79 4.12
C LYS A 203 13.27 -12.48 3.92
N ASP A 204 12.43 -12.10 4.86
CA ASP A 204 11.83 -10.76 4.86
C ASP A 204 12.91 -9.68 5.03
N ILE A 205 12.80 -8.59 4.25
CA ILE A 205 13.64 -7.39 4.39
C ILE A 205 13.25 -6.64 5.66
N THR A 206 14.23 -6.37 6.52
CA THR A 206 14.06 -5.62 7.76
C THR A 206 14.66 -4.22 7.64
N LEU A 207 14.41 -3.34 8.61
CA LEU A 207 15.07 -2.03 8.65
C LEU A 207 16.60 -2.13 8.78
N GLU A 208 17.13 -3.24 9.31
CA GLU A 208 18.57 -3.48 9.43
C GLU A 208 19.21 -3.92 8.09
N ASP A 209 18.40 -4.32 7.11
CA ASP A 209 18.85 -4.68 5.77
C ASP A 209 18.90 -3.47 4.82
N LEU A 210 18.48 -2.28 5.28
CA LEU A 210 18.43 -1.06 4.50
C LEU A 210 19.66 -0.18 4.76
N ASP A 211 20.23 0.38 3.70
CA ASP A 211 21.27 1.39 3.83
C ASP A 211 20.72 2.73 4.35
N ASP A 212 21.61 3.58 4.87
CA ASP A 212 21.25 4.87 5.46
C ASP A 212 20.48 5.77 4.51
N ARG A 213 20.80 5.74 3.20
CA ARG A 213 20.11 6.56 2.19
C ARG A 213 18.68 6.09 1.96
N THR A 214 18.46 4.77 1.94
CA THR A 214 17.12 4.17 1.85
C THR A 214 16.30 4.45 3.11
N LEU A 215 16.93 4.38 4.28
CA LEU A 215 16.27 4.78 5.54
C LEU A 215 15.88 6.25 5.53
N GLN A 216 16.76 7.15 5.09
CA GLN A 216 16.45 8.57 4.92
C GLN A 216 15.31 8.80 3.91
N CYS A 217 15.28 8.01 2.83
CA CYS A 217 14.18 8.05 1.87
C CYS A 217 12.84 7.64 2.49
N ILE A 218 12.82 6.68 3.41
CA ILE A 218 11.60 6.34 4.18
C ILE A 218 11.26 7.49 5.14
N GLU A 219 12.26 7.96 5.90
CA GLU A 219 12.12 8.97 6.95
C GLU A 219 11.69 10.35 6.44
N CYS A 220 11.89 10.66 5.16
CA CYS A 220 11.39 11.91 4.56
C CYS A 220 9.86 11.94 4.39
N GLY A 221 9.16 10.81 4.59
CA GLY A 221 7.69 10.77 4.55
C GLY A 221 7.08 10.93 3.16
N ALA A 222 7.87 10.82 2.10
CA ALA A 222 7.32 10.84 0.75
C ALA A 222 6.44 9.63 0.45
N TYR A 223 6.71 8.48 1.06
CA TYR A 223 5.87 7.30 0.96
C TYR A 223 5.39 6.88 2.35
N GLN A 224 4.08 6.90 2.55
CA GLN A 224 3.45 6.64 3.84
C GLN A 224 2.18 5.81 3.68
N TYR A 225 1.93 4.92 4.65
CA TYR A 225 0.62 4.27 4.78
C TYR A 225 -0.23 4.96 5.82
N SER A 226 -1.53 4.75 5.67
CA SER A 226 -2.43 4.86 6.80
C SER A 226 -2.22 3.68 7.75
N TYR A 227 -1.26 3.83 8.68
CA TYR A 227 -0.93 2.80 9.66
C TYR A 227 -2.06 2.50 10.66
N TYR A 228 -3.01 3.43 10.81
CA TYR A 228 -4.05 3.37 11.85
C TYR A 228 -5.46 3.57 11.33
N ASN A 229 -5.62 3.96 10.07
CA ASN A 229 -6.93 4.27 9.50
C ASN A 229 -7.15 3.48 8.24
N ARG A 230 -8.40 3.31 7.90
CA ARG A 230 -8.85 2.70 6.67
C ARG A 230 -9.73 3.70 5.95
N ASP A 231 -9.98 3.44 4.67
CA ASP A 231 -11.12 4.09 4.04
C ASP A 231 -12.44 3.50 4.57
N ARG A 232 -13.57 4.02 4.09
CA ARG A 232 -14.91 3.57 4.50
C ARG A 232 -15.19 2.09 4.24
N ALA A 233 -14.46 1.45 3.33
CA ALA A 233 -14.59 0.02 3.03
C ALA A 233 -13.64 -0.86 3.87
N GLY A 234 -12.95 -0.29 4.87
CA GLY A 234 -11.98 -1.01 5.70
C GLY A 234 -10.64 -1.26 5.00
N ARG A 235 -10.37 -0.66 3.84
CA ARG A 235 -9.14 -0.87 3.07
C ARG A 235 -8.01 -0.02 3.59
N ALA A 236 -6.80 -0.56 3.54
CA ALA A 236 -5.61 0.25 3.74
C ALA A 236 -5.48 1.26 2.60
N PHE A 237 -4.91 2.42 2.87
CA PHE A 237 -4.45 3.32 1.81
C PHE A 237 -3.00 3.73 2.01
N SER A 238 -2.35 4.05 0.91
CA SER A 238 -0.97 4.51 0.84
C SER A 238 -0.89 5.79 0.04
N LEU A 239 0.04 6.65 0.42
CA LEU A 239 0.32 7.90 -0.26
C LEU A 239 1.78 7.90 -0.70
N LEU A 240 1.99 8.15 -1.99
CA LEU A 240 3.26 8.52 -2.58
C LEU A 240 3.22 9.99 -2.98
N ASN A 241 3.81 10.86 -2.17
CA ASN A 241 4.02 12.27 -2.44
C ASN A 241 5.35 12.44 -3.19
N LEU A 242 5.28 12.50 -4.52
CA LEU A 242 6.46 12.58 -5.38
C LEU A 242 7.12 13.98 -5.36
N SER A 243 6.42 15.02 -4.91
CA SER A 243 7.01 16.34 -4.72
C SER A 243 8.07 16.30 -3.62
N ASN A 244 7.80 15.61 -2.51
CA ASN A 244 8.74 15.54 -1.39
C ASN A 244 10.04 14.74 -1.67
N LEU A 245 10.03 13.79 -2.61
CA LEU A 245 11.24 13.03 -2.94
C LEU A 245 12.32 13.87 -3.62
N LYS A 246 11.91 14.82 -4.46
CA LYS A 246 12.86 15.62 -5.27
C LYS A 246 13.33 16.89 -4.57
N HIS A 247 12.61 17.32 -3.53
CA HIS A 247 12.99 18.48 -2.72
C HIS A 247 13.77 18.09 -1.47
N HIS A 248 13.92 16.78 -1.21
CA HIS A 248 14.81 16.33 -0.16
C HIS A 248 16.26 16.71 -0.52
N PRO A 249 17.04 17.31 0.40
CA PRO A 249 18.41 17.78 0.14
C PRO A 249 19.37 16.72 -0.44
N GLN A 250 18.99 15.45 -0.35
CA GLN A 250 19.85 14.30 -0.66
C GLN A 250 19.67 13.72 -2.07
N ASN A 251 18.67 14.19 -2.83
CA ASN A 251 18.34 13.71 -4.19
C ASN A 251 18.37 12.16 -4.30
N PHE A 252 17.33 11.50 -3.80
CA PHE A 252 17.24 10.03 -3.86
C PHE A 252 17.18 9.54 -5.32
N THR A 253 17.87 8.45 -5.63
CA THR A 253 17.81 7.81 -6.94
C THR A 253 16.60 6.88 -7.00
N SER A 254 16.30 6.35 -8.20
CA SER A 254 15.27 5.34 -8.38
C SER A 254 15.53 4.08 -7.54
N VAL A 255 16.79 3.77 -7.19
CA VAL A 255 17.12 2.59 -6.38
C VAL A 255 16.67 2.75 -4.94
N GLU A 256 17.00 3.86 -4.25
CA GLU A 256 16.60 4.05 -2.85
C GLU A 256 15.08 4.16 -2.73
N ILE A 257 14.41 4.84 -3.66
CA ILE A 257 12.95 4.97 -3.66
C ILE A 257 12.30 3.59 -3.88
N SER A 258 12.84 2.77 -4.77
CA SER A 258 12.30 1.43 -5.04
C SER A 258 12.53 0.47 -3.88
N ARG A 259 13.69 0.54 -3.21
CA ARG A 259 13.95 -0.22 -1.98
C ARG A 259 13.01 0.19 -0.86
N ALA A 260 12.82 1.49 -0.66
CA ALA A 260 11.90 2.03 0.33
C ALA A 260 10.46 1.55 0.07
N LEU A 261 9.99 1.67 -1.19
CA LEU A 261 8.68 1.20 -1.62
C LEU A 261 8.51 -0.31 -1.42
N PHE A 262 9.50 -1.11 -1.84
CA PHE A 262 9.47 -2.57 -1.70
C PHE A 262 9.40 -2.98 -0.23
N PHE A 263 10.26 -2.42 0.63
CA PHE A 263 10.25 -2.72 2.06
C PHE A 263 8.89 -2.37 2.68
N GLN A 264 8.40 -1.16 2.42
CA GLN A 264 7.13 -0.69 2.94
C GLN A 264 5.96 -1.59 2.50
N ASP A 265 5.89 -1.96 1.22
CA ASP A 265 4.84 -2.86 0.71
C ASP A 265 4.99 -4.27 1.28
N MET A 266 6.21 -4.75 1.47
CA MET A 266 6.43 -6.07 2.04
C MET A 266 5.92 -6.11 3.50
N VAL A 267 6.11 -5.02 4.26
CA VAL A 267 5.52 -4.88 5.58
C VAL A 267 3.99 -4.82 5.51
N LEU A 268 3.43 -4.03 4.59
CA LEU A 268 1.98 -3.91 4.40
C LEU A 268 1.33 -5.26 4.05
N SER A 269 1.99 -6.10 3.25
CA SER A 269 1.49 -7.45 2.91
C SER A 269 1.53 -8.46 4.08
N ASN A 270 1.85 -8.03 5.30
CA ASN A 270 1.59 -8.85 6.50
C ASN A 270 0.20 -8.61 7.09
N ASP A 271 -0.48 -7.57 6.62
CA ASP A 271 -1.84 -7.26 7.02
C ASP A 271 -2.82 -8.15 6.25
N GLU A 272 -3.55 -9.02 6.96
CA GLU A 272 -4.49 -9.94 6.32
C GLU A 272 -5.62 -9.21 5.59
N SER A 273 -6.05 -8.05 6.11
CA SER A 273 -7.11 -7.27 5.47
C SER A 273 -6.66 -6.73 4.11
N VAL A 274 -5.36 -6.52 3.89
CA VAL A 274 -4.79 -6.06 2.61
C VAL A 274 -4.94 -7.13 1.52
N HIS A 275 -4.81 -8.41 1.86
CA HIS A 275 -5.02 -9.48 0.89
C HIS A 275 -6.50 -9.62 0.50
N ARG A 276 -7.39 -9.45 1.48
CA ARG A 276 -8.83 -9.64 1.31
C ARG A 276 -9.50 -8.43 0.65
N LEU A 277 -9.27 -7.24 1.18
CA LEU A 277 -9.93 -5.99 0.77
C LEU A 277 -9.13 -5.19 -0.27
N GLY A 278 -7.82 -5.42 -0.34
CA GLY A 278 -6.92 -4.66 -1.19
C GLY A 278 -6.47 -3.33 -0.58
N VAL A 279 -5.79 -2.52 -1.40
CA VAL A 279 -5.19 -1.24 -1.02
C VAL A 279 -5.61 -0.15 -2.00
N VAL A 280 -5.90 1.03 -1.45
CA VAL A 280 -6.07 2.27 -2.21
C VAL A 280 -4.71 2.99 -2.30
N ARG A 281 -4.27 3.32 -3.51
CA ARG A 281 -3.01 3.99 -3.76
C ARG A 281 -3.28 5.44 -4.13
N LEU A 282 -2.59 6.38 -3.49
CA LEU A 282 -2.66 7.80 -3.77
C LEU A 282 -1.28 8.26 -4.26
N CYS A 283 -1.23 8.84 -5.45
CA CYS A 283 -0.03 9.47 -6.00
C CYS A 283 -0.27 10.98 -6.00
N TYR A 284 0.40 11.71 -5.12
CA TYR A 284 0.15 13.13 -4.87
C TYR A 284 1.25 13.99 -5.46
N PHE A 285 0.82 14.98 -6.25
CA PHE A 285 1.66 15.95 -6.94
C PHE A 285 1.28 17.35 -6.47
N ASP A 286 2.19 17.97 -5.73
CA ASP A 286 2.08 19.39 -5.43
C ASP A 286 2.78 20.24 -6.50
N SER A 287 2.02 21.13 -7.14
CA SER A 287 2.56 22.12 -8.08
C SER A 287 3.10 23.38 -7.40
N HIS A 288 2.66 23.70 -6.18
CA HIS A 288 3.05 24.93 -5.50
C HIS A 288 4.43 24.83 -4.84
N GLN A 289 4.95 23.64 -4.62
CA GLN A 289 6.35 23.43 -4.28
C GLN A 289 7.21 23.73 -5.51
N GLY A 290 7.42 25.03 -5.73
CA GLY A 290 7.95 25.69 -6.93
C GLY A 290 9.37 25.35 -7.34
N TYR A 291 9.91 24.18 -6.98
CA TYR A 291 11.24 23.74 -7.34
C TYR A 291 11.31 22.76 -8.50
N TYR A 292 10.17 22.43 -9.14
CA TYR A 292 10.18 21.96 -10.53
C TYR A 292 10.36 23.15 -11.49
N HIS A 293 11.43 23.92 -11.28
CA HIS A 293 11.91 24.87 -12.27
C HIS A 293 12.45 24.10 -13.49
N HIS A 294 11.55 23.88 -14.43
CA HIS A 294 11.71 24.08 -15.88
C HIS A 294 12.60 23.15 -16.74
N HIS A 295 13.42 22.22 -16.22
CA HIS A 295 14.38 21.55 -17.13
C HIS A 295 14.41 20.01 -17.21
N ARG A 296 13.81 19.23 -16.29
CA ARG A 296 13.99 17.76 -16.31
C ARG A 296 12.73 16.89 -16.46
N GLY A 297 11.54 17.47 -16.47
CA GLY A 297 10.30 16.70 -16.64
C GLY A 297 10.09 15.61 -15.57
N PRO A 298 9.09 14.73 -15.76
CA PRO A 298 8.91 13.56 -14.90
C PRO A 298 10.08 12.57 -15.08
N ASP A 299 10.46 11.93 -13.97
CA ASP A 299 11.46 10.85 -14.00
C ASP A 299 10.76 9.56 -14.41
N TYR A 300 10.75 9.27 -15.71
CA TYR A 300 10.08 8.10 -16.26
C TYR A 300 10.69 6.79 -15.79
N GLU A 301 12.00 6.76 -15.52
CA GLU A 301 12.66 5.57 -15.02
C GLU A 301 12.23 5.26 -13.60
N LEU A 302 12.15 6.27 -12.73
CA LEU A 302 11.59 6.13 -11.40
C LEU A 302 10.14 5.58 -11.47
N ILE A 303 9.28 6.17 -12.31
CA ILE A 303 7.89 5.73 -12.45
C ILE A 303 7.83 4.27 -12.91
N ARG A 304 8.64 3.90 -13.90
CA ARG A 304 8.71 2.54 -14.44
C ARG A 304 9.15 1.53 -13.38
N VAL A 305 10.19 1.83 -12.62
CA VAL A 305 10.68 0.93 -11.57
C VAL A 305 9.66 0.82 -10.43
N CYS A 306 9.06 1.92 -9.98
CA CYS A 306 7.98 1.89 -8.99
C CYS A 306 6.79 1.05 -9.46
N GLY A 307 6.36 1.22 -10.72
CA GLY A 307 5.29 0.40 -11.31
C GLY A 307 5.64 -1.09 -11.34
N LYS A 308 6.90 -1.44 -11.62
CA LYS A 308 7.40 -2.82 -11.55
C LYS A 308 7.36 -3.36 -10.12
N VAL A 309 7.82 -2.58 -9.13
CA VAL A 309 7.74 -2.95 -7.70
C VAL A 309 6.29 -3.25 -7.32
N LEU A 310 5.37 -2.32 -7.57
CA LEU A 310 3.95 -2.49 -7.24
C LEU A 310 3.34 -3.75 -7.88
N SER A 311 3.76 -4.11 -9.09
CA SER A 311 3.25 -5.28 -9.82
C SER A 311 3.79 -6.61 -9.29
N GLY A 312 4.94 -6.61 -8.63
CA GLY A 312 5.54 -7.81 -8.03
C GLY A 312 5.22 -8.02 -6.56
N MET A 313 4.45 -7.14 -5.92
CA MET A 313 4.07 -7.31 -4.52
C MET A 313 2.77 -8.12 -4.41
N PRO A 314 2.63 -9.00 -3.40
CA PRO A 314 1.38 -9.72 -3.13
C PRO A 314 0.33 -8.79 -2.49
N ILE A 315 0.04 -7.66 -3.15
CA ILE A 315 -0.87 -6.62 -2.71
C ILE A 315 -1.81 -6.28 -3.86
N ARG A 316 -3.11 -6.42 -3.61
CA ARG A 316 -4.13 -6.08 -4.59
C ARG A 316 -4.43 -4.59 -4.53
N THR A 317 -3.93 -3.83 -5.50
CA THR A 317 -4.31 -2.41 -5.64
C THR A 317 -5.70 -2.34 -6.25
N VAL A 318 -6.68 -1.85 -5.50
CA VAL A 318 -8.09 -1.80 -5.93
C VAL A 318 -8.51 -0.42 -6.42
N ALA A 319 -7.80 0.64 -6.04
CA ALA A 319 -7.99 1.97 -6.58
C ALA A 319 -6.66 2.71 -6.65
N PHE A 320 -6.48 3.53 -7.69
CA PHE A 320 -5.31 4.38 -7.85
C PHE A 320 -5.71 5.80 -8.18
N TYR A 321 -5.44 6.72 -7.28
CA TYR A 321 -5.76 8.13 -7.45
C TYR A 321 -4.49 8.92 -7.72
N ILE A 322 -4.47 9.63 -8.84
CA ILE A 322 -3.43 10.61 -9.14
C ILE A 322 -3.99 11.98 -8.78
N ILE A 323 -3.47 12.58 -7.71
CA ILE A 323 -3.94 13.83 -7.14
C ILE A 323 -2.98 14.94 -7.56
N ILE A 324 -3.48 15.99 -8.19
CA ILE A 324 -2.68 17.10 -8.71
C ILE A 324 -3.25 18.41 -8.15
N THR A 325 -2.46 19.18 -7.38
CA THR A 325 -2.90 20.46 -6.77
C THR A 325 -2.73 21.68 -7.68
N ALA A 326 -2.76 21.50 -9.00
CA ALA A 326 -2.25 22.48 -9.95
C ALA A 326 -3.29 23.24 -10.75
N GLU A 327 -2.90 24.46 -11.14
CA GLU A 327 -3.50 25.21 -12.23
C GLU A 327 -3.46 24.41 -13.55
N MET A 328 -4.33 24.77 -14.50
CA MET A 328 -4.38 24.14 -15.82
C MET A 328 -3.00 24.23 -16.50
N ASP A 329 -2.57 23.15 -17.19
CA ASP A 329 -1.27 22.98 -17.88
C ASP A 329 -0.05 22.54 -17.05
N SER A 330 -0.25 22.04 -15.83
CA SER A 330 0.82 21.42 -15.06
C SER A 330 1.52 20.26 -15.81
N PRO A 331 2.86 20.20 -15.86
CA PRO A 331 3.62 19.06 -16.37
C PRO A 331 3.22 17.72 -15.73
N TRP A 332 2.65 17.77 -14.53
CA TRP A 332 2.15 16.60 -13.82
C TRP A 332 0.95 15.94 -14.50
N LEU A 333 0.15 16.69 -15.24
CA LEU A 333 -0.92 16.12 -16.03
C LEU A 333 -0.36 15.18 -17.11
N LYS A 334 0.69 15.60 -17.82
CA LYS A 334 1.40 14.74 -18.79
C LYS A 334 2.10 13.56 -18.13
N ALA A 335 2.68 13.76 -16.95
CA ALA A 335 3.28 12.67 -16.18
C ALA A 335 2.23 11.63 -15.77
N SER A 336 1.01 12.07 -15.43
CA SER A 336 -0.09 11.20 -15.06
C SER A 336 -0.52 10.28 -16.21
N ASP A 337 -0.54 10.78 -17.44
CA ASP A 337 -0.81 9.96 -18.63
C ASP A 337 0.22 8.84 -18.77
N VAL A 338 1.50 9.13 -18.52
CA VAL A 338 2.56 8.11 -18.59
C VAL A 338 2.45 7.10 -17.45
N ILE A 339 2.14 7.53 -16.23
CA ILE A 339 1.86 6.64 -15.10
C ILE A 339 0.73 5.67 -15.45
N VAL A 340 -0.35 6.17 -16.05
CA VAL A 340 -1.48 5.35 -16.47
C VAL A 340 -1.05 4.32 -17.51
N VAL A 341 -0.24 4.68 -18.51
CA VAL A 341 0.24 3.72 -19.53
C VAL A 341 1.10 2.61 -18.91
N LEU A 342 1.87 2.93 -17.87
CA LEU A 342 2.81 1.99 -17.24
C LEU A 342 2.16 0.99 -16.28
N VAL A 343 0.96 1.26 -15.77
CA VAL A 343 0.22 0.28 -14.96
C VAL A 343 -0.57 -0.68 -15.83
N ASN A 344 -0.85 -1.90 -15.34
CA ASN A 344 -1.58 -2.91 -16.12
C ASN A 344 -3.06 -2.54 -16.37
N ALA A 345 -3.72 -3.22 -17.31
CA ALA A 345 -5.11 -2.93 -17.71
C ALA A 345 -6.10 -2.97 -16.54
N PHE A 346 -5.93 -3.92 -15.62
CA PHE A 346 -6.77 -4.02 -14.43
C PHE A 346 -6.71 -2.75 -13.57
N LEU A 347 -5.50 -2.25 -13.36
CA LEU A 347 -5.26 -1.04 -12.57
C LEU A 347 -5.63 0.22 -13.34
N ARG A 348 -5.37 0.30 -14.65
CA ARG A 348 -5.78 1.44 -15.51
C ARG A 348 -7.27 1.72 -15.42
N ALA A 349 -8.10 0.68 -15.49
CA ALA A 349 -9.55 0.82 -15.34
C ALA A 349 -9.95 1.42 -13.97
N ARG A 350 -9.11 1.21 -12.95
CA ARG A 350 -9.25 1.68 -11.55
C ARG A 350 -8.40 2.91 -11.24
N THR A 351 -7.83 3.57 -12.26
CA THR A 351 -7.09 4.81 -12.07
C THR A 351 -8.00 6.01 -12.30
N ARG A 352 -7.92 7.02 -11.42
CA ARG A 352 -8.61 8.31 -11.59
C ARG A 352 -7.65 9.45 -11.33
N ILE A 353 -7.77 10.51 -12.13
CA ILE A 353 -7.03 11.75 -11.92
C ILE A 353 -7.97 12.71 -11.19
N ILE A 354 -7.53 13.20 -10.03
CA ILE A 354 -8.21 14.22 -9.24
C ILE A 354 -7.38 15.49 -9.36
N GLN A 355 -7.97 16.54 -9.92
CA GLN A 355 -7.32 17.83 -10.10
C GLN A 355 -8.18 18.92 -9.44
N GLY A 356 -7.52 19.81 -8.72
CA GLY A 356 -8.13 20.92 -8.01
C GLY A 356 -7.17 21.52 -7.00
N SER A 357 -7.63 22.52 -6.25
CA SER A 357 -6.92 23.00 -5.06
C SER A 357 -6.72 21.90 -4.01
N PHE A 358 -5.85 22.13 -3.03
CA PHE A 358 -5.67 21.21 -1.90
C PHE A 358 -7.02 20.85 -1.25
N MET A 359 -7.86 21.86 -0.97
CA MET A 359 -9.14 21.67 -0.30
C MET A 359 -10.12 20.87 -1.17
N GLU A 360 -10.25 21.17 -2.46
CA GLU A 360 -11.11 20.42 -3.39
C GLU A 360 -10.68 18.95 -3.51
N ASN A 361 -9.38 18.70 -3.58
CA ASN A 361 -8.84 17.35 -3.58
C ASN A 361 -9.16 16.62 -2.28
N MET A 362 -9.04 17.29 -1.12
CA MET A 362 -9.39 16.68 0.17
C MET A 362 -10.88 16.37 0.27
N TYR A 363 -11.77 17.28 -0.17
CA TYR A 363 -13.21 17.01 -0.20
C TYR A 363 -13.54 15.84 -1.13
N THR A 364 -12.90 15.76 -2.30
CA THR A 364 -13.09 14.65 -3.24
C THR A 364 -12.70 13.31 -2.62
N LEU A 365 -11.56 13.25 -1.94
CA LEU A 365 -11.12 12.05 -1.21
C LEU A 365 -12.08 11.68 -0.09
N MET A 366 -12.67 12.64 0.63
CA MET A 366 -13.72 12.37 1.62
C MET A 366 -14.96 11.75 0.99
N CYS A 367 -15.42 12.25 -0.15
CA CYS A 367 -16.55 11.67 -0.90
C CYS A 367 -16.25 10.23 -1.37
N LEU A 368 -14.97 9.92 -1.61
CA LEU A 368 -14.47 8.57 -1.90
C LEU A 368 -14.29 7.72 -0.64
N GLY A 369 -14.65 8.23 0.54
CA GLY A 369 -14.55 7.54 1.82
C GLY A 369 -13.12 7.45 2.37
N ILE A 370 -12.19 8.23 1.85
CA ILE A 370 -10.81 8.30 2.34
C ILE A 370 -10.74 9.42 3.40
N PRO A 371 -10.33 9.13 4.64
CA PRO A 371 -10.27 10.14 5.69
C PRO A 371 -9.16 11.18 5.40
N THR A 372 -9.54 12.47 5.32
CA THR A 372 -8.61 13.56 4.95
C THR A 372 -8.28 14.55 6.07
N ASP A 373 -8.91 14.39 7.22
CA ASP A 373 -8.82 15.27 8.39
C ASP A 373 -7.43 15.21 9.07
N ARG A 374 -7.34 14.79 10.34
CA ARG A 374 -6.07 14.60 11.06
C ARG A 374 -5.27 13.40 10.56
N HIS A 375 -5.82 12.63 9.62
CA HIS A 375 -5.28 11.36 9.21
C HIS A 375 -4.58 11.38 7.85
N PHE A 376 -4.80 12.42 7.03
CA PHE A 376 -4.07 12.56 5.77
C PHE A 376 -2.59 12.92 6.01
N PRO A 377 -1.64 12.21 5.38
CA PRO A 377 -0.21 12.37 5.66
C PRO A 377 0.45 13.58 4.97
N VAL A 378 -0.34 14.53 4.48
CA VAL A 378 0.14 15.79 3.86
C VAL A 378 -0.52 16.98 4.56
N GLU A 379 0.25 18.04 4.72
CA GLU A 379 -0.21 19.36 5.15
C GLU A 379 -0.75 20.17 3.96
N ILE A 380 -1.37 21.32 4.24
CA ILE A 380 -1.98 22.18 3.22
C ILE A 380 -0.94 22.75 2.23
N ASP A 381 0.31 22.84 2.65
CA ASP A 381 1.47 23.31 1.87
C ASP A 381 2.21 22.18 1.13
N GLY A 382 1.64 20.96 1.13
CA GLY A 382 2.21 19.79 0.48
C GLY A 382 3.28 19.05 1.29
N ASN A 383 3.68 19.57 2.46
CA ASN A 383 4.71 18.93 3.28
C ASN A 383 4.18 17.64 3.95
N PRO A 384 5.04 16.62 4.12
CA PRO A 384 4.62 15.35 4.68
C PRO A 384 4.54 15.43 6.22
N LYS A 385 3.46 14.90 6.79
CA LYS A 385 3.34 14.75 8.26
C LYS A 385 4.09 13.51 8.74
N THR A 386 5.30 13.67 9.26
CA THR A 386 6.19 12.53 9.58
C THR A 386 6.05 11.98 11.01
N ASP A 387 5.32 12.64 11.91
CA ASP A 387 5.17 12.20 13.31
C ASP A 387 4.66 10.76 13.47
N LYS A 388 3.64 10.40 12.68
CA LYS A 388 3.06 9.05 12.70
C LYS A 388 4.02 8.03 12.09
N LEU A 389 4.73 8.41 11.03
CA LEU A 389 5.77 7.59 10.41
C LEU A 389 6.91 7.29 11.38
N TYR A 390 7.45 8.28 12.09
CA TYR A 390 8.53 8.05 13.07
C TYR A 390 8.09 7.16 14.22
N LYS A 391 6.86 7.35 14.73
CA LYS A 391 6.27 6.46 15.74
C LYS A 391 6.15 5.02 15.20
N TRP A 392 5.73 4.86 13.95
CA TRP A 392 5.66 3.55 13.31
C TRP A 392 7.05 2.93 13.13
N LEU A 393 8.04 3.65 12.62
CA LEU A 393 9.43 3.18 12.46
C LEU A 393 10.02 2.69 13.79
N LYS A 394 9.83 3.46 14.87
CA LYS A 394 10.28 3.06 16.22
C LYS A 394 9.63 1.74 16.65
N ARG A 395 8.31 1.59 16.47
CA ARG A 395 7.60 0.34 16.79
C ARG A 395 8.09 -0.82 15.92
N ARG A 396 8.33 -0.55 14.62
CA ARG A 396 8.78 -1.57 13.67
C ARG A 396 10.15 -2.14 14.04
N ARG A 397 11.12 -1.28 14.43
CA ARG A 397 12.44 -1.73 14.93
C ARG A 397 12.30 -2.69 16.12
N VAL A 398 11.37 -2.42 17.05
CA VAL A 398 11.13 -3.29 18.22
C VAL A 398 10.55 -4.64 17.78
N LEU A 399 9.57 -4.64 16.89
CA LEU A 399 8.94 -5.86 16.37
C LEU A 399 9.94 -6.75 15.63
N GLU A 400 10.77 -6.17 14.76
CA GLU A 400 11.76 -6.92 13.99
C GLU A 400 12.83 -7.55 14.88
N ARG A 401 13.32 -6.82 15.91
CA ARG A 401 14.25 -7.37 16.90
C ARG A 401 13.65 -8.52 17.70
N LYS A 402 12.37 -8.41 18.09
CA LYS A 402 11.66 -9.50 18.78
C LYS A 402 11.53 -10.73 17.89
N GLN A 403 11.18 -10.54 16.62
CA GLN A 403 11.07 -11.63 15.64
C GLN A 403 12.42 -12.32 15.42
N ARG A 404 13.51 -11.55 15.26
CA ARG A 404 14.88 -12.07 15.13
C ARG A 404 15.30 -12.88 16.37
N SER A 405 15.00 -12.38 17.57
CA SER A 405 15.31 -13.07 18.83
C SER A 405 14.56 -14.41 18.95
N LEU A 406 13.29 -14.46 18.54
CA LEU A 406 12.49 -15.68 18.51
C LEU A 406 13.03 -16.70 17.50
N GLN A 407 13.50 -16.25 16.34
CA GLN A 407 14.12 -17.12 15.33
C GLN A 407 15.43 -17.72 15.85
N LEU A 408 16.30 -16.90 16.47
CA LEU A 408 17.55 -17.37 17.07
C LEU A 408 17.32 -18.38 18.20
N GLY A 409 16.32 -18.13 19.05
CA GLY A 409 15.95 -19.07 20.12
C GLY A 409 15.56 -20.45 19.60
N LYS A 410 14.75 -20.50 18.52
CA LYS A 410 14.39 -21.76 17.86
C LYS A 410 15.60 -22.48 17.26
N CYS A 411 16.54 -21.75 16.65
CA CYS A 411 17.76 -22.35 16.11
C CYS A 411 18.60 -22.99 17.22
N ILE A 412 18.78 -22.32 18.36
CA ILE A 412 19.55 -22.86 19.50
C ILE A 412 18.89 -24.12 20.06
N GLU A 413 17.56 -24.13 20.19
CA GLU A 413 16.82 -25.30 20.69
C GLU A 413 16.97 -26.50 19.75
N ILE A 414 16.91 -26.29 18.44
CA ILE A 414 17.12 -27.34 17.44
C ILE A 414 18.54 -27.89 17.53
N SER A 415 19.56 -27.03 17.63
CA SER A 415 20.96 -27.47 17.77
C SER A 415 21.18 -28.29 19.04
N ARG A 416 20.54 -27.95 20.16
CA ARG A 416 20.62 -28.73 21.42
C ARG A 416 19.96 -30.10 21.33
N ARG A 417 18.90 -30.27 20.54
CA ARG A 417 18.23 -31.57 20.37
C ARG A 417 19.01 -32.56 19.49
N HIS A 418 19.99 -32.08 18.74
CA HIS A 418 20.84 -32.91 17.88
C HIS A 418 22.17 -33.30 18.57
N GLN A 419 22.44 -32.78 19.77
CA GLN A 419 23.53 -33.20 20.65
C GLN A 419 22.98 -34.20 21.66
#